data_AF-A0A8T3T878-F1
#
_entry.id   AF-A0A8T3T878-F1
#
_cell.length_a   1.000
_cell.length_b   1.000
_cell.length_c   1.000
_cell.angle_alpha   90.00
_cell.angle_beta   90.00
_cell.angle_gamma   90.00
#
_symmetry.space_group_name_H-M   'P 1'
#
loop_
_entity.id
_entity.type
_entity.pdbx_description
1 polymer ?
#
loop_
_entity_poly.entity_id
_entity_poly.type
_entity_poly.pdbx_seq_one_letter_code
_entity_poly.pdbx_strand_id
1 'polypeptide(L)'
;MGVGLFLVYPALFTDVTDSYRLSRAGRLRTDLGGIYFHLLAALGIIGLYLLTGQPFLLLGVLLIDVEIVRQLIPFLRLDGYWVLTDLAGVPDLFSQAGPFIRSLLGSRGGAGERLPELRRAPRVTFLVFLALTIPALAVLIVLVVGGVPALVAAASDATLHQLGQLAEAREQGRADGIALALLQLALAVLPLAVTVYLIVLVGRRLLAGLVGWGRVNPRRALTAGLTGVGAAAVLGILWIPQLPFLASAPGDVQTVAVAGRSHVQGSVAYEQRPPVGGDHAPIWQNCGFYDAPIADENVVHSLEHGAVWIAYRPELPDDQKARLRSIAYSQIHILVSPYDGLSAPVVTTAWGRQLAVDGPDDPRLRQFIQAFRLAATAPERGGACTEGVGTPR
;
A
#
# COMPACT_ATOMS: atom_id res chain seq x y z
N MET A 1 4.89 31.78 13.05
CA MET A 1 4.81 30.64 12.12
C MET A 1 6.19 29.99 12.06
N GLY A 2 6.27 28.69 12.30
CA GLY A 2 7.47 27.88 12.13
C GLY A 2 7.28 26.87 11.00
N VAL A 3 8.39 26.36 10.48
CA VAL A 3 8.43 25.25 9.54
C VAL A 3 9.07 24.07 10.25
N GLY A 4 8.42 22.91 10.21
CA GLY A 4 8.93 21.65 10.75
C GLY A 4 8.76 20.50 9.76
N LEU A 5 9.41 19.38 10.05
CA LEU A 5 9.26 18.14 9.29
C LEU A 5 8.65 17.09 10.23
N PHE A 6 7.40 16.68 9.97
CA PHE A 6 6.76 15.58 10.70
C PHE A 6 6.99 14.27 9.94
N LEU A 7 8.01 13.52 10.38
CA LEU A 7 8.58 12.37 9.65
C LEU A 7 9.11 12.78 8.27
N VAL A 8 8.24 12.83 7.26
CA VAL A 8 8.57 13.22 5.88
C VAL A 8 7.64 14.31 5.35
N TYR A 9 6.61 14.67 6.11
CA TYR A 9 5.66 15.71 5.72
C TYR A 9 6.17 17.06 6.19
N PRO A 10 6.40 18.03 5.29
CA PRO A 10 6.61 19.40 5.71
C PRO A 10 5.34 19.90 6.40
N ALA A 11 5.51 20.52 7.56
CA ALA A 11 4.42 21.05 8.37
C ALA A 11 4.71 22.51 8.71
N LEU A 12 3.78 23.39 8.36
CA LEU A 12 3.74 24.75 8.88
C LEU A 12 2.98 24.70 10.21
N PHE A 13 3.55 25.28 11.25
CA PHE A 13 2.91 25.30 12.56
C PHE A 13 2.95 26.68 13.21
N THR A 14 2.02 26.90 14.13
CA THR A 14 1.98 28.08 14.98
C THR A 14 1.95 27.60 16.41
N ASP A 15 2.81 28.18 17.26
CA ASP A 15 2.69 27.94 18.69
C ASP A 15 1.48 28.68 19.22
N VAL A 16 0.48 27.93 19.67
CA VAL A 16 -0.76 28.43 20.27
C VAL A 16 -0.87 28.05 21.75
N THR A 17 0.26 27.80 22.42
CA THR A 17 0.27 27.38 23.84
C THR A 17 -0.42 28.41 24.76
N ASP A 18 -0.37 29.70 24.46
CA ASP A 18 -1.08 30.71 25.26
C ASP A 18 -2.61 30.63 25.15
N SER A 19 -3.16 29.86 24.21
CA SER A 19 -4.60 29.61 24.11
C SER A 19 -5.16 28.93 25.35
N TYR A 20 -4.36 28.19 26.12
CA TYR A 20 -4.79 27.58 27.38
C TYR A 20 -5.30 28.59 28.43
N ARG A 21 -4.95 29.88 28.28
CA ARG A 21 -5.46 30.98 29.12
C ARG A 21 -6.86 31.44 28.74
N LEU A 22 -7.36 31.02 27.57
CA LEU A 22 -8.69 31.38 27.07
C LEU A 22 -9.78 30.52 27.72
N SER A 23 -11.01 31.03 27.64
CA SER A 23 -12.21 30.23 27.94
C SER A 23 -12.29 29.02 27.00
N ARG A 24 -13.08 28.00 27.39
CA ARG A 24 -13.32 26.81 26.57
C ARG A 24 -13.75 27.16 25.13
N ALA A 25 -14.59 28.18 24.98
CA ALA A 25 -15.03 28.64 23.65
C ALA A 25 -13.89 29.33 22.86
N GLY A 26 -12.95 29.99 23.53
CA GLY A 26 -11.78 30.58 22.88
C GLY A 26 -10.80 29.52 22.38
N ARG A 27 -10.57 28.46 23.16
CA ARG A 27 -9.73 27.34 22.73
C ARG A 27 -10.34 26.55 21.59
N LEU A 28 -11.64 26.24 21.67
CA LEU A 28 -12.35 25.56 20.58
C LEU A 28 -12.28 26.33 19.24
N ARG A 29 -12.33 27.67 19.28
CA ARG A 29 -12.13 28.49 18.07
C ARG A 29 -10.71 28.43 17.54
N THR A 30 -9.73 28.30 18.43
CA THR A 30 -8.32 28.16 18.06
C THR A 30 -8.09 26.81 17.38
N ASP A 31 -8.62 25.73 17.97
CA ASP A 31 -8.51 24.36 17.42
C ASP A 31 -9.23 24.22 16.07
N LEU A 32 -10.37 24.90 15.89
CA LEU A 32 -11.10 24.91 14.62
C LEU A 32 -10.53 25.89 13.57
N GLY A 33 -9.46 26.61 13.91
CA GLY A 33 -8.86 27.62 13.02
C GLY A 33 -8.37 27.02 11.70
N GLY A 34 -7.73 25.85 11.73
CA GLY A 34 -7.28 25.15 10.53
C GLY A 34 -8.43 24.84 9.57
N ILE A 35 -9.48 24.21 10.10
CA ILE A 35 -10.70 23.88 9.35
C ILE A 35 -11.36 25.13 8.79
N TYR A 36 -11.42 26.22 9.56
CA TYR A 36 -11.95 27.50 9.09
C TYR A 36 -11.20 28.02 7.85
N PHE A 37 -9.85 28.00 7.88
CA PHE A 37 -9.06 28.44 6.73
C PHE A 37 -9.16 27.47 5.54
N HIS A 38 -9.30 26.17 5.78
CA HIS A 38 -9.59 25.19 4.73
C HIS A 38 -10.90 25.53 4.01
N LEU A 39 -11.97 25.82 4.76
CA LEU A 39 -13.27 26.21 4.18
C LEU A 39 -13.17 27.52 3.39
N LEU A 40 -12.43 28.52 3.87
CA LEU A 40 -12.19 29.75 3.10
C LEU A 40 -11.43 29.50 1.81
N ALA A 41 -10.40 28.64 1.85
CA ALA A 41 -9.64 28.27 0.67
C ALA A 41 -10.52 27.52 -0.35
N ALA A 42 -11.36 26.58 0.11
CA ALA A 42 -12.32 25.89 -0.72
C ALA A 42 -13.30 26.87 -1.40
N LEU A 43 -13.85 27.83 -0.66
CA LEU A 43 -14.72 28.88 -1.23
C LEU A 43 -13.99 29.72 -2.28
N GLY A 44 -12.73 30.07 -2.05
CA GLY A 44 -11.89 30.77 -3.04
C GLY A 44 -11.69 29.97 -4.33
N ILE A 45 -11.40 28.66 -4.20
CA ILE A 45 -11.24 27.76 -5.35
C ILE A 45 -12.56 27.57 -6.10
N ILE A 46 -13.70 27.47 -5.38
CA ILE A 46 -15.03 27.45 -6.00
C ILE A 46 -15.26 28.75 -6.79
N GLY A 47 -14.93 29.92 -6.22
CA GLY A 47 -15.00 31.19 -6.92
C GLY A 47 -14.15 31.19 -8.21
N LEU A 48 -12.92 30.68 -8.15
CA LEU A 48 -12.05 30.55 -9.32
C LEU A 48 -12.61 29.57 -10.36
N TYR A 49 -13.25 28.49 -9.93
CA TYR A 49 -13.94 27.56 -10.82
C TYR A 49 -15.08 28.25 -11.56
N LEU A 50 -15.92 29.00 -10.85
CA LEU A 50 -17.03 29.74 -11.46
C LEU A 50 -16.56 30.77 -12.49
N LEU A 51 -15.36 31.33 -12.32
CA LEU A 51 -14.76 32.29 -13.26
C LEU A 51 -14.09 31.63 -14.47
N THR A 52 -13.49 30.46 -14.30
CA THR A 52 -12.62 29.84 -15.31
C THR A 52 -13.22 28.61 -16.00
N GLY A 53 -14.24 27.99 -15.40
CA GLY A 53 -14.86 26.75 -15.86
C GLY A 53 -13.97 25.50 -15.75
N GLN A 54 -12.79 25.59 -15.12
CA GLN A 54 -11.79 24.51 -15.12
C GLN A 54 -12.11 23.37 -14.13
N PRO A 55 -12.43 22.15 -14.58
CA PRO A 55 -12.94 21.08 -13.69
C PRO A 55 -11.96 20.61 -12.60
N PHE A 56 -10.64 20.72 -12.83
CA PHE A 56 -9.64 20.29 -11.84
C PHE A 56 -9.71 21.11 -10.53
N LEU A 57 -10.30 22.30 -10.56
CA LEU A 57 -10.51 23.11 -9.36
C LEU A 57 -11.49 22.43 -8.39
N LEU A 58 -12.51 21.73 -8.91
CA LEU A 58 -13.43 20.95 -8.08
C LEU A 58 -12.75 19.75 -7.42
N LEU A 59 -11.75 19.14 -8.09
CA LEU A 59 -10.90 18.14 -7.47
C LEU A 59 -10.12 18.75 -6.29
N GLY A 60 -9.60 19.97 -6.44
CA GLY A 60 -8.96 20.71 -5.34
C GLY A 60 -9.88 20.91 -4.13
N VAL A 61 -11.15 21.28 -4.36
CA VAL A 61 -12.16 21.39 -3.30
C VAL A 61 -12.40 20.06 -2.61
N LEU A 62 -12.61 18.99 -3.39
CA LEU A 62 -12.82 17.64 -2.84
C LEU A 62 -11.64 17.20 -1.96
N LEU A 63 -10.40 17.48 -2.39
CA LEU A 63 -9.21 17.15 -1.60
C LEU A 63 -9.14 17.94 -0.29
N ILE A 64 -9.55 19.22 -0.29
CA ILE A 64 -9.67 20.02 0.93
C ILE A 64 -10.73 19.43 1.87
N ASP A 65 -11.89 19.06 1.34
CA ASP A 65 -12.97 18.46 2.14
C ASP A 65 -12.54 17.14 2.77
N VAL A 66 -11.84 16.28 2.02
CA VAL A 66 -11.25 15.04 2.54
C VAL A 66 -10.24 15.33 3.64
N GLU A 67 -9.40 16.37 3.49
CA GLU A 67 -8.44 16.76 4.53
C GLU A 67 -9.14 17.30 5.79
N ILE A 68 -10.22 18.07 5.66
CA ILE A 68 -11.05 18.49 6.81
C ILE A 68 -11.60 17.27 7.55
N VAL A 69 -12.18 16.31 6.83
CA VAL A 69 -12.72 15.07 7.43
C VAL A 69 -11.61 14.31 8.15
N ARG A 70 -10.42 14.21 7.55
CA ARG A 70 -9.26 13.58 8.16
C ARG A 70 -8.80 14.29 9.44
N GLN A 71 -8.74 15.62 9.44
CA GLN A 71 -8.35 16.42 10.62
C GLN A 71 -9.33 16.26 11.78
N LEU A 72 -10.60 15.98 11.51
CA LEU A 72 -11.62 15.72 12.53
C LEU A 72 -11.54 14.32 13.15
N ILE A 73 -10.71 13.41 12.65
CA ILE A 73 -10.53 12.07 13.22
C ILE A 73 -9.81 12.18 14.59
N PRO A 74 -10.46 11.82 15.71
CA PRO A 74 -9.90 12.08 17.04
C PRO A 74 -8.88 11.03 17.51
N PHE A 75 -8.56 10.03 16.70
CA PHE A 75 -7.70 8.90 17.09
C PHE A 75 -6.21 9.21 17.04
N LEU A 76 -5.84 10.34 16.44
CA LEU A 76 -4.48 10.89 16.38
C LEU A 76 -4.53 12.33 16.90
N ARG A 77 -3.39 12.93 17.22
CA ARG A 77 -3.31 14.34 17.68
C ARG A 77 -3.53 15.34 16.54
N LEU A 78 -4.69 15.23 15.90
CA LEU A 78 -5.23 16.14 14.89
C LEU A 78 -6.24 17.11 15.55
N ASP A 79 -6.79 18.05 14.79
CA ASP A 79 -7.69 19.08 15.31
C ASP A 79 -8.91 18.49 16.03
N GLY A 80 -9.49 17.40 15.50
CA GLY A 80 -10.61 16.68 16.12
C GLY A 80 -10.29 16.11 17.51
N TYR A 81 -9.04 15.72 17.77
CA TYR A 81 -8.61 15.29 19.10
C TYR A 81 -8.62 16.45 20.09
N TRP A 82 -8.08 17.60 19.71
CA TRP A 82 -8.03 18.78 20.57
C TRP A 82 -9.43 19.33 20.86
N VAL A 83 -10.27 19.41 19.83
CA VAL A 83 -11.71 19.71 19.96
C VAL A 83 -12.37 18.76 20.96
N LEU A 84 -12.12 17.45 20.86
CA LEU A 84 -12.68 16.47 21.81
C LEU A 84 -12.17 16.70 23.24
N THR A 85 -10.87 16.97 23.42
CA THR A 85 -10.29 17.23 24.75
C THR A 85 -10.89 18.46 25.42
N ASP A 86 -11.07 19.53 24.65
CA ASP A 86 -11.67 20.76 25.12
C ASP A 86 -13.17 20.65 25.36
N LEU A 87 -13.86 19.82 24.56
CA LEU A 87 -15.26 19.50 24.81
C LEU A 87 -15.45 18.62 26.04
N ALA A 88 -14.55 17.66 26.26
CA ALA A 88 -14.56 16.79 27.44
C ALA A 88 -14.14 17.54 28.72
N GLY A 89 -13.39 18.63 28.58
CA GLY A 89 -12.78 19.34 29.71
C GLY A 89 -11.67 18.54 30.39
N VAL A 90 -11.05 17.61 29.66
CA VAL A 90 -9.94 16.77 30.16
C VAL A 90 -8.69 17.11 29.34
N PRO A 91 -7.65 17.68 29.95
CA PRO A 91 -6.44 18.04 29.22
C PRO A 91 -5.67 16.79 28.79
N ASP A 92 -5.28 16.72 27.51
CA ASP A 92 -4.46 15.64 26.92
C ASP A 92 -4.87 14.21 27.34
N LEU A 93 -5.98 13.71 26.76
CA LEU A 93 -6.52 12.36 26.97
C LEU A 93 -5.46 11.25 26.79
N PHE A 94 -4.54 11.37 25.84
CA PHE A 94 -3.50 10.35 25.62
C PHE A 94 -2.55 10.22 26.82
N SER A 95 -2.12 11.36 27.40
CA SER A 95 -1.25 11.35 28.57
C SER A 95 -1.91 10.68 29.79
N GLN A 96 -3.24 10.80 29.90
CA GLN A 96 -4.01 10.28 31.02
C GLN A 96 -4.46 8.81 30.83
N ALA A 97 -4.26 8.22 29.66
CA ALA A 97 -4.79 6.88 29.33
C ALA A 97 -4.23 5.79 30.24
N GLY A 98 -2.91 5.82 30.51
CA GLY A 98 -2.24 4.84 31.37
C GLY A 98 -2.74 4.84 32.81
N PRO A 99 -2.77 6.00 33.50
CA PRO A 99 -3.42 6.14 34.80
C PRO A 99 -4.88 5.69 34.79
N PHE A 100 -5.65 6.07 33.76
CA PHE A 100 -7.07 5.74 33.61
C PHE A 100 -7.32 4.23 33.55
N ILE A 101 -6.61 3.52 32.68
CA ILE A 101 -6.72 2.06 32.55
C ILE A 101 -6.34 1.37 33.85
N ARG A 102 -5.28 1.82 34.54
CA ARG A 102 -4.88 1.24 35.84
C ARG A 102 -5.94 1.41 36.92
N SER A 103 -6.63 2.55 36.93
CA SER A 103 -7.74 2.80 37.87
C SER A 103 -8.91 1.84 37.65
N LEU A 104 -9.20 1.46 36.40
CA LEU A 104 -10.23 0.47 36.06
C LEU A 104 -9.83 -0.95 36.47
N LEU A 105 -8.54 -1.28 36.36
CA LEU A 105 -7.98 -2.59 36.70
C LEU A 105 -7.73 -2.76 38.22
N GLY A 106 -8.11 -1.79 39.04
CA GLY A 106 -7.89 -1.84 40.50
C GLY A 106 -6.41 -1.82 40.91
N SER A 107 -5.52 -1.44 39.99
CA SER A 107 -4.08 -1.42 40.23
C SER A 107 -3.68 -0.13 40.94
N ARG A 108 -3.18 -0.25 42.19
CA ARG A 108 -2.58 0.88 42.93
C ARG A 108 -1.22 1.21 42.31
N GLY A 109 -1.21 2.08 41.30
CA GLY A 109 0.01 2.63 40.71
C GLY A 109 0.83 3.44 41.72
N GLY A 110 2.15 3.54 41.46
CA GLY A 110 3.12 4.26 42.30
C GLY A 110 2.85 5.76 42.46
N ALA A 111 3.55 6.37 43.42
CA ALA A 111 3.40 7.78 43.79
C ALA A 111 3.64 8.72 42.60
N GLY A 112 2.60 9.47 42.19
CA GLY A 112 2.71 10.56 41.20
C GLY A 112 1.67 10.54 40.06
N GLU A 113 0.98 9.43 39.81
CA GLU A 113 0.15 9.24 38.61
C GLU A 113 -1.34 9.06 38.92
N ARG A 114 -1.89 9.84 39.86
CA ARG A 114 -3.32 9.79 40.15
C ARG A 114 -4.07 10.69 39.18
N LEU A 115 -5.06 10.13 38.48
CA LEU A 115 -5.99 10.93 37.70
C LEU A 115 -6.67 11.96 38.62
N PRO A 116 -6.93 13.18 38.13
CA PRO A 116 -7.88 14.07 38.77
C PRO A 116 -9.22 13.34 38.97
N GLU A 117 -9.95 13.67 40.03
CA GLU A 117 -11.30 13.14 40.21
C GLU A 117 -12.21 13.63 39.07
N LEU A 118 -12.46 12.75 38.11
CA LEU A 118 -13.30 13.06 36.96
C LEU A 118 -14.78 12.95 37.33
N ARG A 119 -15.54 13.98 36.98
CA ARG A 119 -17.01 13.91 36.96
C ARG A 119 -17.49 12.83 35.99
N ARG A 120 -18.74 12.38 36.15
CA ARG A 120 -19.32 11.28 35.34
C ARG A 120 -19.21 11.50 33.84
N ALA A 121 -19.57 12.69 33.34
CA ALA A 121 -19.56 12.98 31.91
C ALA A 121 -18.13 12.90 31.30
N PRO A 122 -17.11 13.63 31.80
CA PRO A 122 -15.73 13.49 31.34
C PRO A 122 -15.20 12.05 31.40
N ARG A 123 -15.57 11.31 32.45
CA ARG A 123 -15.19 9.89 32.61
C ARG A 123 -15.80 9.01 31.52
N VAL A 124 -17.07 9.21 31.18
CA VAL A 124 -17.75 8.47 30.09
C VAL A 124 -17.14 8.85 28.74
N THR A 125 -16.90 10.13 28.48
CA THR A 125 -16.23 10.58 27.24
C THR A 125 -14.87 9.93 27.09
N PHE A 126 -14.09 9.87 28.17
CA PHE A 126 -12.77 9.24 28.14
C PHE A 126 -12.87 7.71 27.92
N LEU A 127 -13.83 7.03 28.54
CA LEU A 127 -14.09 5.60 28.29
C LEU A 127 -14.43 5.34 26.83
N VAL A 128 -15.36 6.12 26.26
CA VAL A 128 -15.76 5.99 24.86
C VAL A 128 -14.57 6.26 23.94
N PHE A 129 -13.80 7.31 24.23
CA PHE A 129 -12.58 7.62 23.50
C PHE A 129 -11.61 6.44 23.49
N LEU A 130 -11.28 5.86 24.65
CA LEU A 130 -10.36 4.72 24.72
C LEU A 130 -10.92 3.47 24.03
N ALA A 131 -12.23 3.20 24.19
CA ALA A 131 -12.90 2.07 23.58
C ALA A 131 -12.91 2.14 22.04
N LEU A 132 -12.86 3.34 21.46
CA LEU A 132 -12.78 3.54 20.01
C LEU A 132 -11.32 3.64 19.52
N THR A 133 -10.49 4.42 20.22
CA THR A 133 -9.10 4.71 19.81
C THR A 133 -8.21 3.49 19.89
N ILE A 134 -8.30 2.67 20.95
CA ILE A 134 -7.41 1.51 21.11
C ILE A 134 -7.63 0.48 19.97
N PRO A 135 -8.85 0.04 19.65
CA PRO A 135 -9.09 -0.83 18.50
C PRO A 135 -8.72 -0.18 17.17
N ALA A 136 -9.03 1.11 16.97
CA ALA A 136 -8.68 1.81 15.73
C ALA A 136 -7.16 1.85 15.51
N LEU A 137 -6.38 2.16 16.54
CA LEU A 137 -4.92 2.13 16.47
C LEU A 137 -4.37 0.71 16.30
N ALA A 138 -5.00 -0.30 16.91
CA ALA A 138 -4.62 -1.69 16.72
C ALA A 138 -4.84 -2.14 15.27
N VAL A 139 -6.00 -1.83 14.68
CA VAL A 139 -6.29 -2.09 13.26
C VAL A 139 -5.29 -1.35 12.37
N LEU A 140 -5.02 -0.08 12.65
CA LEU A 140 -4.03 0.69 11.90
C LEU A 140 -2.63 0.05 11.95
N ILE A 141 -2.19 -0.41 13.12
CA ILE A 141 -0.91 -1.12 13.26
C ILE A 141 -0.93 -2.42 12.47
N VAL A 142 -2.01 -3.21 12.53
CA VAL A 142 -2.14 -4.45 11.75
C VAL A 142 -2.11 -4.18 10.25
N LEU A 143 -2.78 -3.13 9.77
CA LEU A 143 -2.76 -2.74 8.36
C LEU A 143 -1.37 -2.29 7.91
N VAL A 144 -0.71 -1.43 8.69
CA VAL A 144 0.65 -0.93 8.38
C VAL A 144 1.65 -2.09 8.38
N VAL A 145 1.64 -2.93 9.41
CA VAL A 145 2.60 -4.04 9.54
C VAL A 145 2.28 -5.16 8.55
N GLY A 146 1.01 -5.49 8.33
CA GLY A 146 0.57 -6.49 7.37
C GLY A 146 0.81 -6.10 5.92
N GLY A 147 0.84 -4.80 5.62
CA GLY A 147 1.14 -4.25 4.30
C GLY A 147 2.63 -4.15 3.96
N VAL A 148 3.54 -4.45 4.91
CA VAL A 148 5.00 -4.34 4.68
C VAL A 148 5.49 -5.18 3.49
N PRO A 149 5.11 -6.47 3.33
CA PRO A 149 5.58 -7.26 2.19
C PRO A 149 5.13 -6.68 0.85
N ALA A 150 3.87 -6.25 0.74
CA ALA A 150 3.36 -5.58 -0.45
C ALA A 150 4.10 -4.26 -0.72
N LEU A 151 4.39 -3.47 0.31
CA LEU A 151 5.18 -2.25 0.17
C LEU A 151 6.61 -2.53 -0.31
N VAL A 152 7.25 -3.58 0.22
CA VAL A 152 8.59 -4.02 -0.23
C VAL A 152 8.55 -4.46 -1.69
N ALA A 153 7.55 -5.24 -2.08
CA ALA A 153 7.38 -5.69 -3.46
C ALA A 153 7.17 -4.50 -4.41
N ALA A 154 6.27 -3.57 -4.06
CA ALA A 154 6.02 -2.37 -4.86
C ALA A 154 7.26 -1.46 -4.95
N ALA A 155 7.99 -1.27 -3.85
CA ALA A 155 9.23 -0.50 -3.86
C ALA A 155 10.32 -1.18 -4.69
N SER A 156 10.40 -2.51 -4.66
CA SER A 156 11.34 -3.29 -5.47
C SER A 156 11.03 -3.18 -6.96
N ASP A 157 9.76 -3.36 -7.34
CA ASP A 157 9.29 -3.22 -8.72
C ASP A 157 9.54 -1.80 -9.25
N ALA A 158 9.19 -0.77 -8.47
CA ALA A 158 9.47 0.62 -8.80
C ALA A 158 10.98 0.86 -8.97
N THR A 159 11.80 0.33 -8.07
CA THR A 159 13.26 0.49 -8.15
C THR A 159 13.83 -0.14 -9.42
N LEU A 160 13.42 -1.36 -9.77
CA LEU A 160 13.88 -2.04 -10.98
C LEU A 160 13.51 -1.26 -12.25
N HIS A 161 12.26 -0.77 -12.32
CA HIS A 161 11.82 0.04 -13.45
C HIS A 161 12.63 1.34 -13.58
N GLN A 162 12.86 2.02 -12.46
CA GLN A 162 13.62 3.27 -12.42
C GLN A 162 15.10 3.09 -12.74
N LEU A 163 15.70 1.94 -12.41
CA LEU A 163 17.07 1.62 -12.80
C LEU A 163 17.21 1.40 -14.31
N GLY A 164 16.20 0.81 -14.97
CA GLY A 164 16.15 0.70 -16.43
C GLY A 164 16.11 2.07 -17.10
N GLN A 165 15.18 2.93 -16.68
CA GLN A 165 15.07 4.30 -17.19
C GLN A 165 16.34 5.13 -16.96
N LEU A 166 17.00 4.94 -15.81
CA LEU A 166 18.27 5.59 -15.52
C LEU A 166 19.39 5.12 -16.47
N ALA A 167 19.44 3.82 -16.78
CA ALA A 167 20.42 3.26 -17.71
C ALA A 167 20.21 3.81 -19.13
N GLU A 168 18.97 3.79 -19.62
CA GLU A 168 18.59 4.34 -20.94
C GLU A 168 18.88 5.84 -21.03
N ALA A 169 18.49 6.63 -20.02
CA ALA A 169 18.77 8.07 -19.98
C ALA A 169 20.28 8.35 -19.98
N ARG A 170 21.07 7.50 -19.32
CA ARG A 170 22.53 7.60 -19.31
C ARG A 170 23.14 7.27 -20.67
N GLU A 171 22.66 6.23 -21.34
CA GLU A 171 23.10 5.87 -22.70
C GLU A 171 22.77 6.96 -23.72
N GLN A 172 21.60 7.59 -23.59
CA GLN A 172 21.17 8.69 -24.46
C GLN A 172 21.77 10.07 -24.07
N GLY A 173 22.52 10.16 -22.97
CA GLY A 173 23.09 11.42 -22.49
C GLY A 173 22.07 12.46 -21.99
N ARG A 174 20.88 12.02 -21.55
CA ARG A 174 19.75 12.87 -21.14
C ARG A 174 19.79 13.22 -19.65
N ALA A 175 20.24 14.42 -19.33
CA ALA A 175 20.37 14.90 -17.94
C ALA A 175 19.02 15.04 -17.20
N ASP A 176 17.97 15.41 -17.91
CA ASP A 176 16.59 15.49 -17.42
C ASP A 176 16.06 14.13 -16.98
N GLY A 177 16.28 13.10 -17.82
CA GLY A 177 15.90 11.71 -17.52
C GLY A 177 16.64 11.17 -16.30
N ILE A 178 17.95 11.45 -16.20
CA ILE A 178 18.77 11.06 -15.04
C ILE A 178 18.23 11.70 -13.76
N ALA A 179 17.99 13.02 -13.76
CA ALA A 179 17.51 13.74 -12.58
C ALA A 179 16.13 13.23 -12.12
N LEU A 180 15.22 12.97 -13.07
CA LEU A 180 13.88 12.45 -12.79
C LEU A 180 13.93 11.04 -12.21
N ALA A 181 14.71 10.13 -12.80
CA ALA A 181 14.86 8.76 -12.33
C ALA A 181 15.45 8.72 -10.91
N LEU A 182 16.45 9.56 -10.61
CA LEU A 182 17.02 9.69 -9.26
C LEU A 182 15.99 10.19 -8.23
N LEU A 183 15.17 11.17 -8.60
CA LEU A 183 14.08 11.66 -7.74
C LEU A 183 13.05 10.56 -7.49
N GLN A 184 12.65 9.82 -8.52
CA GLN A 184 11.68 8.73 -8.41
C GLN A 184 12.23 7.56 -7.58
N LEU A 185 13.52 7.24 -7.69
CA LEU A 185 14.20 6.29 -6.80
C LEU A 185 14.15 6.74 -5.34
N ALA A 186 14.45 8.01 -5.06
CA ALA A 186 14.39 8.56 -3.70
C ALA A 186 12.97 8.47 -3.13
N LEU A 187 11.95 8.82 -3.94
CA LEU A 187 10.55 8.74 -3.55
C LEU A 187 10.05 7.29 -3.37
N ALA A 188 10.56 6.32 -4.11
CA ALA A 188 10.19 4.91 -3.97
C ALA A 188 10.71 4.31 -2.64
N VAL A 189 11.90 4.71 -2.19
CA VAL A 189 12.51 4.19 -0.96
C VAL A 189 11.96 4.87 0.30
N LEU A 190 11.55 6.14 0.20
CA LEU A 190 11.16 6.96 1.34
C LEU A 190 10.01 6.35 2.19
N PRO A 191 8.87 5.90 1.62
CA PRO A 191 7.79 5.30 2.39
C PRO A 191 8.22 4.04 3.15
N LEU A 192 9.09 3.23 2.53
CA LEU A 192 9.63 2.02 3.16
C LEU A 192 10.50 2.39 4.36
N ALA A 193 11.40 3.36 4.20
CA ALA A 193 12.26 3.85 5.29
C ALA A 193 11.45 4.38 6.47
N VAL A 194 10.41 5.19 6.22
CA VAL A 194 9.51 5.70 7.27
C VAL A 194 8.75 4.58 7.95
N THR A 195 8.22 3.62 7.19
CA THR A 195 7.46 2.49 7.73
C THR A 195 8.34 1.63 8.64
N VAL A 196 9.56 1.31 8.20
CA VAL A 196 10.54 0.58 9.01
C VAL A 196 10.89 1.36 10.28
N TYR A 197 11.16 2.67 10.16
CA TYR A 197 11.44 3.53 11.32
C TYR A 197 10.30 3.49 12.36
N LEU A 198 9.05 3.63 11.91
CA LEU A 198 7.87 3.59 12.79
C LEU A 198 7.68 2.21 13.45
N ILE A 199 7.83 1.13 12.69
CA ILE A 199 7.74 -0.24 13.22
C ILE A 199 8.82 -0.47 14.28
N VAL A 200 10.06 -0.03 14.04
CA VAL A 200 11.16 -0.15 15.01
C VAL A 200 10.88 0.69 16.25
N LEU A 201 10.42 1.93 16.10
CA LEU A 201 10.12 2.84 17.21
C LEU A 201 9.02 2.28 18.11
N VAL A 202 7.89 1.85 17.53
CA VAL A 202 6.74 1.30 18.25
C VAL A 202 7.08 -0.08 18.82
N GLY A 203 7.67 -0.95 18.00
CA GLY A 203 8.05 -2.31 18.38
C GLY A 203 9.02 -2.34 19.56
N ARG A 204 10.03 -1.45 19.58
CA ARG A 204 10.95 -1.32 20.72
C ARG A 204 10.24 -0.94 22.01
N ARG A 205 9.29 0.01 21.96
CA ARG A 205 8.51 0.42 23.14
C ARG A 205 7.61 -0.70 23.65
N LEU A 206 6.90 -1.39 22.76
CA LEU A 206 6.04 -2.53 23.11
C LEU A 206 6.85 -3.68 23.70
N LEU A 207 7.96 -4.05 23.07
CA LEU A 207 8.84 -5.11 23.54
C LEU A 207 9.45 -4.77 24.90
N ALA A 208 9.96 -3.56 25.09
CA ALA A 208 10.51 -3.12 26.37
C ALA A 208 9.45 -3.16 27.49
N GLY A 209 8.22 -2.72 27.20
CA GLY A 209 7.10 -2.79 28.15
C GLY A 209 6.72 -4.24 28.50
N LEU A 210 6.63 -5.11 27.49
CA LEU A 210 6.29 -6.53 27.67
C LEU A 210 7.35 -7.28 28.48
N VAL A 211 8.63 -7.07 28.15
CA VAL A 211 9.77 -7.64 28.89
C VAL A 211 9.83 -7.11 30.31
N GLY A 212 9.67 -5.79 30.50
CA GLY A 212 9.65 -5.16 31.82
C GLY A 212 8.53 -5.72 32.71
N TRP A 213 7.33 -5.90 32.16
CA TRP A 213 6.19 -6.50 32.87
C TRP A 213 6.41 -7.98 33.20
N GLY A 214 7.04 -8.72 32.27
CA GLY A 214 7.38 -10.14 32.45
C GLY A 214 8.42 -10.39 33.54
N ARG A 215 9.37 -9.47 33.76
CA ARG A 215 10.41 -9.58 34.80
C ARG A 215 9.88 -9.58 36.24
N VAL A 216 8.62 -9.19 36.47
CA VAL A 216 8.05 -9.07 37.82
C VAL A 216 7.86 -10.42 38.51
N ASN A 217 7.38 -11.45 37.79
CA ASN A 217 7.17 -12.80 38.35
C ASN A 217 7.09 -13.86 37.23
N PRO A 218 7.29 -15.16 37.53
CA PRO A 218 7.36 -16.20 36.49
C PRO A 218 6.05 -16.39 35.70
N ARG A 219 4.88 -16.16 36.31
CA ARG A 219 3.59 -16.24 35.60
C ARG A 219 3.49 -15.14 34.54
N ARG A 220 3.89 -13.91 34.88
CA ARG A 220 3.94 -12.78 33.94
C ARG A 220 4.96 -13.01 32.83
N ALA A 221 6.12 -13.57 33.16
CA ALA A 221 7.13 -13.95 32.17
C ALA A 221 6.56 -14.94 31.14
N LEU A 222 5.85 -15.98 31.60
CA LEU A 222 5.19 -16.94 30.71
C LEU A 222 4.15 -16.26 29.81
N THR A 223 3.27 -15.44 30.39
CA THR A 223 2.25 -14.73 29.59
C THR A 223 2.86 -13.75 28.59
N ALA A 224 3.96 -13.07 28.95
CA ALA A 224 4.71 -12.21 28.05
C ALA A 224 5.32 -13.00 26.88
N GLY A 225 5.91 -14.17 27.18
CA GLY A 225 6.44 -15.09 26.18
C GLY A 225 5.35 -15.58 25.21
N LEU A 226 4.22 -16.05 25.73
CA LEU A 226 3.08 -16.49 24.91
C LEU A 226 2.51 -15.35 24.04
N THR A 227 2.45 -14.12 24.57
CA THR A 227 2.02 -12.94 23.81
C THR A 227 2.98 -12.67 22.65
N GLY A 228 4.29 -12.76 22.90
CA GLY A 228 5.31 -12.61 21.85
C GLY A 228 5.22 -13.67 20.76
N VAL A 229 5.02 -14.95 21.14
CA VAL A 229 4.81 -16.05 20.20
C VAL A 229 3.53 -15.85 19.38
N GLY A 230 2.43 -15.45 20.02
CA GLY A 230 1.17 -15.15 19.34
C GLY A 230 1.31 -14.01 18.33
N ALA A 231 2.01 -12.93 18.70
CA ALA A 231 2.30 -11.84 17.78
C ALA A 231 3.14 -12.29 16.59
N ALA A 232 4.19 -13.10 16.80
CA ALA A 232 5.00 -13.66 15.72
C ALA A 232 4.19 -14.58 14.80
N ALA A 233 3.27 -15.38 15.34
CA ALA A 233 2.37 -16.23 14.56
C ALA A 233 1.42 -15.41 13.68
N VAL A 234 0.83 -14.34 14.23
CA VAL A 234 -0.01 -13.41 13.46
C VAL A 234 0.79 -12.75 12.34
N LEU A 235 2.01 -12.30 12.61
CA LEU A 235 2.90 -11.78 11.56
C LEU A 235 3.17 -12.82 10.48
N GLY A 236 3.44 -14.08 10.86
CA GLY A 236 3.59 -15.18 9.92
C GLY A 236 2.36 -15.37 9.03
N ILE A 237 1.16 -15.40 9.62
CA ILE A 237 -0.11 -15.51 8.87
C ILE A 237 -0.28 -14.35 7.89
N LEU A 238 0.03 -13.12 8.30
CA LEU A 238 -0.10 -11.94 7.46
C LEU A 238 0.94 -11.92 6.33
N TRP A 239 2.17 -12.35 6.60
CA TRP A 239 3.30 -12.15 5.68
C TRP A 239 3.57 -13.34 4.77
N ILE A 240 3.51 -14.58 5.27
CA ILE A 240 3.88 -15.79 4.50
C ILE A 240 3.19 -15.85 3.12
N PRO A 241 1.86 -15.59 2.99
CA PRO A 241 1.18 -15.62 1.69
C PRO A 241 1.66 -14.56 0.68
N GLN A 242 2.43 -13.56 1.14
CA GLN A 242 2.93 -12.46 0.33
C GLN A 242 4.42 -12.61 -0.03
N LEU A 243 5.13 -13.60 0.53
CA LEU A 243 6.57 -13.76 0.34
C LEU A 243 6.87 -14.53 -0.96
N PRO A 244 7.48 -13.90 -1.99
CA PRO A 244 7.65 -14.50 -3.30
C PRO A 244 8.58 -15.73 -3.28
N PHE A 245 9.56 -15.78 -2.39
CA PHE A 245 10.48 -16.93 -2.26
C PHE A 245 9.88 -18.15 -1.54
N LEU A 246 8.74 -17.97 -0.85
CA LEU A 246 7.96 -19.08 -0.28
C LEU A 246 6.80 -19.48 -1.19
N ALA A 247 6.52 -18.72 -2.25
CA ALA A 247 5.50 -19.07 -3.21
C ALA A 247 5.95 -20.31 -3.97
N SER A 248 5.41 -21.47 -3.59
CA SER A 248 5.46 -22.65 -4.44
C SER A 248 4.51 -22.43 -5.61
N ALA A 249 4.98 -22.74 -6.82
CA ALA A 249 4.09 -22.84 -7.97
C ALA A 249 2.92 -23.78 -7.63
N PRO A 250 1.69 -23.47 -8.09
CA PRO A 250 0.57 -24.39 -7.96
C PRO A 250 0.94 -25.79 -8.48
N GLY A 251 0.50 -26.86 -7.79
CA GLY A 251 0.92 -28.23 -8.10
C GLY A 251 0.46 -28.73 -9.48
N ASP A 252 -0.47 -28.01 -10.11
CA ASP A 252 -1.09 -28.25 -11.40
C ASP A 252 -0.50 -27.39 -12.55
N VAL A 253 0.59 -26.65 -12.29
CA VAL A 253 1.29 -25.92 -13.35
C VAL A 253 1.88 -26.89 -14.36
N GLN A 254 1.49 -26.70 -15.62
CA GLN A 254 2.04 -27.44 -16.74
C GLN A 254 3.42 -26.89 -17.09
N THR A 255 4.39 -27.79 -17.21
CA THR A 255 5.74 -27.48 -17.69
C THR A 255 5.87 -27.97 -19.12
N VAL A 256 6.12 -27.06 -20.04
CA VAL A 256 6.26 -27.35 -21.47
C VAL A 256 7.69 -27.03 -21.90
N ALA A 257 8.30 -27.93 -22.65
CA ALA A 257 9.60 -27.68 -23.26
C ALA A 257 9.42 -26.72 -24.44
N VAL A 258 10.10 -25.59 -24.39
CA VAL A 258 10.03 -24.57 -25.44
C VAL A 258 11.06 -24.87 -26.52
N ALA A 259 10.61 -25.03 -27.76
CA ALA A 259 11.48 -25.21 -28.92
C ALA A 259 11.83 -23.84 -29.53
N GLY A 260 13.11 -23.49 -29.54
CA GLY A 260 13.59 -22.25 -30.13
C GLY A 260 13.33 -20.99 -29.28
N ARG A 261 13.97 -19.90 -29.68
CA ARG A 261 13.87 -18.55 -29.09
C ARG A 261 14.39 -17.49 -30.08
N SER A 262 14.24 -17.76 -31.36
CA SER A 262 14.79 -16.89 -32.41
C SER A 262 13.79 -15.78 -32.71
N HIS A 263 14.29 -14.57 -32.92
CA HIS A 263 13.47 -13.50 -33.46
C HIS A 263 13.16 -13.77 -34.93
N VAL A 264 11.86 -13.80 -35.27
CA VAL A 264 11.34 -14.05 -36.62
C VAL A 264 10.38 -12.95 -37.04
N GLN A 265 10.25 -12.77 -38.35
CA GLN A 265 9.29 -11.85 -38.95
C GLN A 265 8.05 -12.63 -39.40
N GLY A 266 6.86 -12.09 -39.12
CA GLY A 266 5.59 -12.71 -39.52
C GLY A 266 5.03 -13.70 -38.50
N SER A 267 4.11 -14.55 -38.95
CA SER A 267 3.32 -15.44 -38.08
C SER A 267 4.07 -16.72 -37.72
N VAL A 268 3.96 -17.15 -36.47
CA VAL A 268 4.52 -18.41 -35.96
C VAL A 268 3.39 -19.38 -35.59
N ALA A 269 3.56 -20.65 -35.97
CA ALA A 269 2.64 -21.70 -35.56
C ALA A 269 3.08 -22.26 -34.20
N TYR A 270 2.25 -22.05 -33.18
CA TYR A 270 2.47 -22.58 -31.84
C TYR A 270 1.61 -23.81 -31.57
N GLU A 271 2.16 -24.79 -30.84
CA GLU A 271 1.42 -25.98 -30.43
C GLU A 271 0.42 -25.67 -29.31
N GLN A 272 0.81 -24.83 -28.36
CA GLN A 272 -0.01 -24.44 -27.22
C GLN A 272 -0.81 -23.17 -27.53
N ARG A 273 -2.04 -23.10 -27.01
CA ARG A 273 -2.92 -21.94 -27.13
C ARG A 273 -3.51 -21.60 -25.75
N PRO A 274 -3.07 -20.52 -25.09
CA PRO A 274 -2.07 -19.54 -25.56
C PRO A 274 -0.64 -20.12 -25.65
N PRO A 275 0.23 -19.56 -26.51
CA PRO A 275 1.63 -19.98 -26.62
C PRO A 275 2.43 -19.78 -25.33
N VAL A 276 3.31 -20.73 -25.04
CA VAL A 276 4.13 -20.77 -23.82
C VAL A 276 5.59 -20.37 -24.04
N GLY A 277 5.96 -19.98 -25.26
CA GLY A 277 7.35 -19.72 -25.66
C GLY A 277 7.59 -20.14 -27.11
N GLY A 278 8.78 -19.85 -27.63
CA GLY A 278 9.25 -20.33 -28.94
C GLY A 278 9.88 -19.21 -29.75
N ASP A 279 10.03 -19.41 -31.05
CA ASP A 279 10.37 -18.32 -31.98
C ASP A 279 9.25 -17.27 -31.98
N HIS A 280 9.61 -15.99 -32.04
CA HIS A 280 8.67 -14.89 -31.77
C HIS A 280 9.11 -13.57 -32.42
N ALA A 281 8.25 -12.54 -32.34
CA ALA A 281 8.49 -11.26 -33.02
C ALA A 281 9.71 -10.53 -32.41
N PRO A 282 10.46 -9.70 -33.16
CA PRO A 282 11.61 -8.96 -32.62
C PRO A 282 11.24 -7.79 -31.70
N ILE A 283 9.96 -7.42 -31.60
CA ILE A 283 9.48 -6.35 -30.74
C ILE A 283 8.44 -6.93 -29.79
N TRP A 284 8.59 -6.66 -28.49
CA TRP A 284 7.67 -7.12 -27.46
C TRP A 284 6.34 -6.38 -27.45
N GLN A 285 5.33 -7.01 -26.87
CA GLN A 285 4.05 -6.38 -26.54
C GLN A 285 4.17 -5.60 -25.23
N ASN A 286 3.62 -4.38 -25.20
CA ASN A 286 3.53 -3.60 -23.96
C ASN A 286 2.67 -4.31 -22.92
N CYS A 287 3.18 -4.47 -21.70
CA CYS A 287 2.46 -5.00 -20.56
C CYS A 287 1.33 -4.06 -20.14
N GLY A 288 0.22 -4.63 -19.68
CA GLY A 288 -0.99 -3.91 -19.29
C GLY A 288 -2.25 -4.68 -19.69
N PHE A 289 -3.40 -4.00 -19.60
CA PHE A 289 -4.70 -4.59 -19.93
C PHE A 289 -5.11 -4.25 -21.37
N TYR A 290 -5.62 -5.25 -22.09
CA TYR A 290 -6.19 -5.11 -23.42
C TYR A 290 -7.63 -5.62 -23.43
N ASP A 291 -8.50 -4.88 -24.12
CA ASP A 291 -9.90 -5.24 -24.37
C ASP A 291 -10.13 -5.89 -25.75
N ALA A 292 -9.06 -6.03 -26.53
CA ALA A 292 -9.04 -6.71 -27.82
C ALA A 292 -7.88 -7.73 -27.88
N PRO A 293 -8.00 -8.79 -28.70
CA PRO A 293 -6.91 -9.73 -28.91
C PRO A 293 -5.66 -9.03 -29.45
N ILE A 294 -4.50 -9.59 -29.10
CA ILE A 294 -3.16 -9.10 -29.44
C ILE A 294 -2.38 -10.24 -30.09
N ALA A 295 -1.33 -9.90 -30.84
CA ALA A 295 -0.56 -10.89 -31.60
C ALA A 295 0.28 -11.77 -30.65
N ASP A 296 0.16 -13.08 -30.83
CA ASP A 296 0.82 -14.10 -30.02
C ASP A 296 2.34 -13.92 -30.01
N GLU A 297 2.93 -13.61 -31.18
CA GLU A 297 4.38 -13.47 -31.35
C GLU A 297 4.94 -12.29 -30.54
N ASN A 298 4.19 -11.18 -30.41
CA ASN A 298 4.63 -10.05 -29.59
C ASN A 298 4.50 -10.37 -28.10
N VAL A 299 3.48 -11.14 -27.70
CA VAL A 299 3.31 -11.57 -26.31
C VAL A 299 4.39 -12.56 -25.91
N VAL A 300 4.75 -13.51 -26.78
CA VAL A 300 5.81 -14.50 -26.51
C VAL A 300 7.15 -13.81 -26.26
N HIS A 301 7.48 -12.73 -26.98
CA HIS A 301 8.65 -11.90 -26.66
C HIS A 301 8.55 -11.33 -25.23
N SER A 302 7.39 -10.76 -24.86
CA SER A 302 7.19 -10.27 -23.49
C SER A 302 7.36 -11.40 -22.44
N LEU A 303 6.94 -12.64 -22.75
CA LEU A 303 7.20 -13.80 -21.89
C LEU A 303 8.70 -14.10 -21.76
N GLU A 304 9.49 -13.91 -22.82
CA GLU A 304 10.96 -14.06 -22.79
C GLU A 304 11.61 -13.09 -21.80
N HIS A 305 11.09 -11.86 -21.74
CA HIS A 305 11.50 -10.83 -20.78
C HIS A 305 11.03 -11.10 -19.34
N GLY A 306 10.24 -12.16 -19.13
CA GLY A 306 9.71 -12.56 -17.83
C GLY A 306 8.33 -11.99 -17.51
N ALA A 307 7.55 -11.59 -18.52
CA ALA A 307 6.15 -11.27 -18.33
C ALA A 307 5.31 -12.52 -18.02
N VAL A 308 4.19 -12.28 -17.34
CA VAL A 308 3.10 -13.25 -17.21
C VAL A 308 1.93 -12.75 -18.04
N TRP A 309 1.47 -13.59 -18.96
CA TRP A 309 0.28 -13.35 -19.75
C TRP A 309 -0.94 -14.01 -19.12
N ILE A 310 -1.92 -13.21 -18.73
CA ILE A 310 -3.23 -13.66 -18.25
C ILE A 310 -4.23 -13.52 -19.40
N ALA A 311 -4.41 -14.59 -20.16
CA ALA A 311 -5.41 -14.67 -21.22
C ALA A 311 -6.79 -14.99 -20.61
N TYR A 312 -7.84 -14.29 -21.04
CA TYR A 312 -9.20 -14.53 -20.56
C TYR A 312 -10.19 -14.76 -21.70
N ARG A 313 -11.28 -15.50 -21.44
CA ARG A 313 -12.35 -15.69 -22.43
C ARG A 313 -13.10 -14.38 -22.68
N PRO A 314 -13.39 -13.97 -23.92
CA PRO A 314 -14.09 -12.72 -24.21
C PRO A 314 -15.42 -12.55 -23.44
N GLU A 315 -16.10 -13.66 -23.16
CA GLU A 315 -17.40 -13.74 -22.48
C GLU A 315 -17.29 -13.62 -20.95
N LEU A 316 -16.09 -13.43 -20.39
CA LEU A 316 -15.90 -13.27 -18.95
C LEU A 316 -16.72 -12.08 -18.42
N PRO A 317 -17.38 -12.19 -17.25
CA PRO A 317 -18.11 -11.09 -16.64
C PRO A 317 -17.29 -9.82 -16.44
N ASP A 318 -17.92 -8.65 -16.54
CA ASP A 318 -17.23 -7.35 -16.50
C ASP A 318 -16.57 -7.06 -15.15
N ASP A 319 -17.14 -7.52 -14.05
CA ASP A 319 -16.55 -7.44 -12.71
C ASP A 319 -15.24 -8.24 -12.62
N GLN A 320 -15.20 -9.42 -13.25
CA GLN A 320 -13.99 -10.24 -13.34
C GLN A 320 -12.94 -9.62 -14.27
N LYS A 321 -13.34 -9.05 -15.40
CA LYS A 321 -12.45 -8.26 -16.27
C LYS A 321 -11.86 -7.06 -15.53
N ALA A 322 -12.66 -6.35 -14.74
CA ALA A 322 -12.20 -5.24 -13.91
C ALA A 322 -11.18 -5.71 -12.86
N ARG A 323 -11.35 -6.91 -12.29
CA ARG A 323 -10.38 -7.51 -11.38
C ARG A 323 -9.06 -7.83 -12.08
N LEU A 324 -9.10 -8.45 -13.27
CA LEU A 324 -7.90 -8.72 -14.08
C LEU A 324 -7.18 -7.42 -14.47
N ARG A 325 -7.93 -6.38 -14.82
CA ARG A 325 -7.39 -5.04 -15.10
C ARG A 325 -6.67 -4.47 -13.88
N SER A 326 -7.25 -4.59 -12.68
CA SER A 326 -6.58 -4.17 -11.45
C SER A 326 -5.28 -4.93 -11.21
N ILE A 327 -5.22 -6.22 -11.52
CA ILE A 327 -3.97 -7.01 -11.41
C ILE A 327 -2.92 -6.42 -12.35
N ALA A 328 -3.27 -6.21 -13.63
CA ALA A 328 -2.38 -5.67 -14.66
C ALA A 328 -1.76 -4.31 -14.27
N TYR A 329 -2.52 -3.40 -13.66
CA TYR A 329 -1.99 -2.08 -13.26
C TYR A 329 -1.22 -2.10 -11.95
N SER A 330 -1.47 -3.08 -11.09
CA SER A 330 -0.85 -3.15 -9.77
C SER A 330 0.58 -3.71 -9.80
N GLN A 331 1.01 -4.27 -10.94
CA GLN A 331 2.24 -5.03 -11.05
C GLN A 331 2.88 -4.81 -12.43
N ILE A 332 4.20 -4.62 -12.47
CA ILE A 332 4.97 -4.65 -13.72
C ILE A 332 5.00 -6.05 -14.32
N HIS A 333 5.31 -6.18 -15.62
CA HIS A 333 5.47 -7.48 -16.29
C HIS A 333 4.22 -8.37 -16.25
N ILE A 334 3.04 -7.75 -16.17
CA ILE A 334 1.74 -8.43 -16.33
C ILE A 334 1.08 -7.94 -17.60
N LEU A 335 0.63 -8.87 -18.42
CA LEU A 335 -0.06 -8.61 -19.68
C LEU A 335 -1.38 -9.37 -19.66
N VAL A 336 -2.48 -8.69 -19.98
CA VAL A 336 -3.84 -9.25 -19.89
C VAL A 336 -4.59 -8.97 -21.17
N SER A 337 -5.13 -9.99 -21.83
CA SER A 337 -5.88 -9.82 -23.08
C SER A 337 -6.94 -10.90 -23.27
N PRO A 338 -8.00 -10.63 -24.04
CA PRO A 338 -8.94 -11.66 -24.43
C PRO A 338 -8.27 -12.64 -25.40
N TYR A 339 -8.62 -13.91 -25.29
CA TYR A 339 -8.14 -14.97 -26.17
C TYR A 339 -9.27 -15.97 -26.48
N ASP A 340 -9.50 -16.24 -27.75
CA ASP A 340 -10.58 -17.12 -28.18
C ASP A 340 -10.22 -18.60 -28.00
N GLY A 341 -11.20 -19.41 -27.61
CA GLY A 341 -11.04 -20.87 -27.54
C GLY A 341 -10.21 -21.39 -26.37
N LEU A 342 -10.06 -20.60 -25.28
CA LEU A 342 -9.38 -21.06 -24.07
C LEU A 342 -10.05 -22.27 -23.43
N SER A 343 -9.25 -23.21 -22.92
CA SER A 343 -9.70 -24.41 -22.20
C SER A 343 -10.38 -24.10 -20.85
N ALA A 344 -10.06 -22.96 -20.24
CA ALA A 344 -10.65 -22.47 -18.99
C ALA A 344 -11.03 -20.97 -19.11
N PRO A 345 -11.82 -20.41 -18.16
CA PRO A 345 -12.17 -18.99 -18.16
C PRO A 345 -10.97 -18.05 -18.22
N VAL A 346 -9.89 -18.42 -17.52
CA VAL A 346 -8.61 -17.71 -17.53
C VAL A 346 -7.47 -18.71 -17.66
N VAL A 347 -6.50 -18.43 -18.53
CA VAL A 347 -5.26 -19.20 -18.68
C VAL A 347 -4.09 -18.25 -18.48
N THR A 348 -3.27 -18.53 -17.48
CA THR A 348 -2.06 -17.74 -17.19
C THR A 348 -0.82 -18.46 -17.69
N THR A 349 0.05 -17.72 -18.38
CA THR A 349 1.20 -18.26 -19.09
C THR A 349 2.46 -17.45 -18.78
N ALA A 350 3.56 -18.15 -18.54
CA ALA A 350 4.92 -17.62 -18.47
C ALA A 350 5.82 -18.50 -19.35
N TRP A 351 7.07 -18.10 -19.59
CA TRP A 351 7.96 -18.89 -20.45
C TRP A 351 8.09 -20.35 -19.97
N GLY A 352 7.64 -21.29 -20.80
CA GLY A 352 7.60 -22.73 -20.57
C GLY A 352 6.65 -23.19 -19.46
N ARG A 353 5.72 -22.34 -19.01
CA ARG A 353 4.83 -22.60 -17.85
C ARG A 353 3.42 -22.12 -18.15
N GLN A 354 2.43 -22.96 -17.86
CA GLN A 354 1.03 -22.59 -18.08
C GLN A 354 0.12 -23.16 -16.99
N LEU A 355 -0.92 -22.41 -16.66
CA LEU A 355 -1.92 -22.80 -15.68
C LEU A 355 -3.30 -22.32 -16.11
N ALA A 356 -4.28 -23.22 -16.06
CA ALA A 356 -5.68 -22.92 -16.28
C ALA A 356 -6.38 -22.71 -14.93
N VAL A 357 -7.15 -21.62 -14.79
CA VAL A 357 -7.88 -21.26 -13.57
C VAL A 357 -9.32 -20.85 -13.88
N ASP A 358 -10.19 -20.94 -12.87
CA ASP A 358 -11.62 -20.69 -13.03
C ASP A 358 -11.98 -19.20 -13.10
N GLY A 359 -11.05 -18.30 -12.78
CA GLY A 359 -11.25 -16.86 -12.83
C GLY A 359 -10.18 -16.07 -12.07
N PRO A 360 -10.36 -14.74 -11.93
CA PRO A 360 -9.38 -13.86 -11.31
C PRO A 360 -9.24 -14.00 -9.79
N ASP A 361 -10.24 -14.59 -9.13
CA ASP A 361 -10.23 -14.79 -7.67
C ASP A 361 -9.63 -16.14 -7.25
N ASP A 362 -9.26 -16.98 -8.21
CA ASP A 362 -8.56 -18.23 -7.94
C ASP A 362 -7.20 -17.93 -7.26
N PRO A 363 -6.94 -18.46 -6.04
CA PRO A 363 -5.69 -18.21 -5.34
C PRO A 363 -4.47 -18.69 -6.12
N ARG A 364 -4.61 -19.70 -7.00
CA ARG A 364 -3.53 -20.23 -7.83
C ARG A 364 -3.03 -19.22 -8.85
N LEU A 365 -3.88 -18.29 -9.33
CA LEU A 365 -3.45 -17.22 -10.24
C LEU A 365 -2.39 -16.34 -9.58
N ARG A 366 -2.64 -15.93 -8.33
CA ARG A 366 -1.67 -15.12 -7.56
C ARG A 366 -0.38 -15.88 -7.32
N GLN A 367 -0.48 -17.17 -6.97
CA GLN A 367 0.70 -18.03 -6.76
C GLN A 367 1.51 -18.18 -8.04
N PHE A 368 0.86 -18.36 -9.20
CA PHE A 368 1.52 -18.42 -10.50
C PHE A 368 2.28 -17.13 -10.82
N ILE A 369 1.62 -15.98 -10.65
CA ILE A 369 2.26 -14.68 -10.86
C ILE A 369 3.48 -14.51 -9.94
N GLN A 370 3.34 -14.82 -8.65
CA GLN A 370 4.45 -14.73 -7.69
C GLN A 370 5.62 -15.65 -8.05
N ALA A 371 5.34 -16.85 -8.57
CA ALA A 371 6.35 -17.85 -8.89
C ALA A 371 7.08 -17.59 -10.23
N PHE A 372 6.38 -17.06 -11.24
CA PHE A 372 6.88 -17.02 -12.61
C PHE A 372 7.10 -15.62 -13.20
N ARG A 373 6.56 -14.56 -12.59
CA ARG A 373 6.84 -13.18 -13.02
C ARG A 373 8.30 -12.84 -12.72
N LEU A 374 9.03 -12.42 -13.74
CA LEU A 374 10.47 -12.17 -13.68
C LEU A 374 11.22 -13.37 -13.05
N ALA A 375 10.78 -14.60 -13.33
CA ALA A 375 11.48 -15.80 -12.85
C ALA A 375 12.73 -16.09 -13.68
N ALA A 376 13.67 -16.83 -13.10
CA ALA A 376 14.89 -17.26 -13.79
C ALA A 376 14.61 -18.25 -14.95
N THR A 377 13.38 -18.74 -15.08
CA THR A 377 12.94 -19.56 -16.22
C THR A 377 12.74 -18.75 -17.50
N ALA A 378 12.62 -17.42 -17.39
CA ALA A 378 12.54 -16.52 -18.53
C ALA A 378 13.95 -16.27 -19.10
N PRO A 379 14.21 -16.53 -20.39
CA PRO A 379 15.55 -16.44 -20.98
C PRO A 379 16.21 -15.06 -20.83
N GLU A 380 15.43 -13.99 -20.97
CA GLU A 380 15.89 -12.59 -20.92
C GLU A 380 15.21 -11.82 -19.80
N ARG A 381 15.06 -12.48 -18.64
CA ARG A 381 14.45 -11.92 -17.43
C ARG A 381 14.88 -10.46 -17.19
N GLY A 382 13.88 -9.59 -17.04
CA GLY A 382 14.11 -8.18 -16.72
C GLY A 382 14.24 -7.28 -17.95
N GLY A 383 14.09 -7.84 -19.16
CA GLY A 383 13.89 -7.06 -20.38
C GLY A 383 12.66 -6.14 -20.28
N ALA A 384 12.62 -5.14 -21.16
CA ALA A 384 11.56 -4.14 -21.16
C ALA A 384 10.18 -4.78 -21.43
N CYS A 385 9.13 -4.31 -20.76
CA CYS A 385 7.75 -4.65 -21.12
C CYS A 385 6.91 -3.40 -21.40
N THR A 386 7.58 -2.32 -21.78
CA THR A 386 7.02 -1.01 -22.13
C THR A 386 7.77 -0.49 -23.36
N GLU A 387 7.26 0.50 -24.06
CA GLU A 387 7.88 1.07 -25.27
C GLU A 387 8.02 0.11 -26.48
N GLY A 388 7.36 -1.04 -26.42
CA GLY A 388 7.15 -1.96 -27.54
C GLY A 388 5.85 -1.65 -28.29
N VAL A 389 5.20 -2.69 -28.84
CA VAL A 389 3.95 -2.54 -29.59
C VAL A 389 2.71 -2.55 -28.69
N GLY A 390 1.63 -1.94 -29.21
CA GLY A 390 0.31 -1.89 -28.59
C GLY A 390 0.15 -0.88 -27.46
N THR A 391 -1.09 -0.44 -27.25
CA THR A 391 -1.43 0.56 -26.24
C THR A 391 -2.39 -0.08 -25.25
N PRO A 392 -1.92 -0.49 -24.06
CA PRO A 392 -2.80 -1.01 -23.02
C PRO A 392 -3.78 0.08 -22.59
N ARG A 393 -5.02 -0.33 -22.30
CA ARG A 393 -6.10 0.55 -21.87
C ARG A 393 -6.22 0.58 -20.38
#